data_AF-A0A917AK19-F1
#
_entry.id   AF-A0A917AK19-F1
#
_cell.length_a   1.000
_cell.length_b   1.000
_cell.length_c   1.000
_cell.angle_alpha   90.00
_cell.angle_beta   90.00
_cell.angle_gamma   90.00
#
_symmetry.space_group_name_H-M   'P 1'
#
loop_
_entity.id
_entity.type
_entity.pdbx_description
1 polymer ?
#
loop_
_entity_poly.entity_id
_entity_poly.type
_entity_poly.pdbx_seq_one_letter_code
_entity_poly.pdbx_strand_id
1 'polypeptide(L)'
;MKRLTISLITALCLGGPAFAEVDLDAFRSCVDTRIENNAPAAECVHAAQAACLSYDPEEQTASATLCFVEVKDGWSTGIQDQMQKISAEAEEQITAIASIELKYDLLANLLQCDRMHDLARLTETPGETIALQKARCEATATGLALTKLILQSRRLP
;
A
#
# COMPACT_ATOMS: atom_id res chain seq x y z
N MET A 1 25.95 24.98 54.66
CA MET A 1 25.63 25.25 53.24
C MET A 1 26.15 24.10 52.38
N LYS A 2 25.31 23.11 52.04
CA LYS A 2 25.66 21.97 51.17
C LYS A 2 24.80 22.07 49.91
N ARG A 3 25.46 22.16 48.75
CA ARG A 3 24.88 22.45 47.44
C ARG A 3 24.11 21.24 46.91
N LEU A 4 22.91 21.51 46.38
CA LEU A 4 22.11 20.60 45.56
C LEU A 4 22.86 20.28 44.26
N THR A 5 22.90 19.00 43.90
CA THR A 5 23.19 18.54 42.53
C THR A 5 22.04 17.64 42.10
N ILE A 6 21.06 18.22 41.41
CA ILE A 6 19.99 17.49 40.74
C ILE A 6 20.53 17.10 39.36
N SER A 7 20.88 15.84 39.16
CA SER A 7 21.17 15.28 37.84
C SER A 7 19.84 15.00 37.13
N LEU A 8 19.53 15.84 36.14
CA LEU A 8 18.44 15.63 35.20
C LEU A 8 18.90 14.60 34.15
N ILE A 9 18.43 13.36 34.27
CA ILE A 9 18.62 12.33 33.24
C ILE A 9 17.57 12.58 32.17
N THR A 10 17.98 13.26 31.10
CA THR A 10 17.17 13.42 29.89
C THR A 10 17.05 12.06 29.20
N ALA A 11 15.87 11.45 29.29
CA ALA A 11 15.51 10.27 28.53
C ALA A 11 15.45 10.63 27.04
N LEU A 12 16.43 10.17 26.29
CA LEU A 12 16.47 10.25 24.83
C LEU A 12 15.47 9.23 24.28
N CYS A 13 14.25 9.66 23.98
CA CYS A 13 13.30 8.85 23.22
C CYS A 13 13.89 8.60 21.83
N LEU A 14 14.41 7.39 21.61
CA LEU A 14 14.71 6.84 20.29
C LEU A 14 13.39 6.65 19.55
N GLY A 15 12.85 7.73 18.98
CA GLY A 15 11.88 7.64 17.90
C GLY A 15 12.61 7.08 16.70
N GLY A 16 12.51 5.77 16.48
CA GLY A 16 12.91 5.17 15.21
C GLY A 16 12.18 5.86 14.06
N PRO A 17 12.74 5.86 12.85
CA PRO A 17 12.00 6.33 11.69
C PRO A 17 10.69 5.53 11.63
N ALA A 18 9.56 6.23 11.71
CA ALA A 18 8.27 5.62 11.48
C ALA A 18 8.23 5.29 9.98
N PHE A 19 8.58 4.05 9.66
CA PHE A 19 8.35 3.48 8.34
C PHE A 19 6.85 3.55 8.06
N ALA A 20 6.50 3.86 6.81
CA ALA A 20 5.12 4.03 6.40
C ALA A 20 4.44 2.66 6.29
N GLU A 21 4.22 2.01 7.43
CA GLU A 21 3.38 0.83 7.51
C GLU A 21 1.96 1.24 7.16
N VAL A 22 1.36 0.50 6.23
CA VAL A 22 -0.02 0.72 5.82
C VAL A 22 -0.93 0.36 6.99
N ASP A 23 -1.70 1.32 7.48
CA ASP A 23 -2.78 1.05 8.42
C ASP A 23 -3.93 0.33 7.69
N LEU A 24 -3.88 -1.01 7.70
CA LEU A 24 -4.86 -1.86 7.03
C LEU A 24 -6.26 -1.74 7.62
N ASP A 25 -6.37 -1.44 8.93
CA ASP A 25 -7.66 -1.28 9.59
C ASP A 25 -8.32 0.05 9.18
N ALA A 26 -7.56 1.15 9.19
CA ALA A 26 -8.03 2.43 8.69
C ALA A 26 -8.39 2.37 7.20
N PHE A 27 -7.59 1.65 6.40
CA PHE A 27 -7.87 1.41 4.99
C PHE A 27 -9.18 0.63 4.79
N ARG A 28 -9.38 -0.48 5.51
CA ARG A 28 -10.62 -1.28 5.45
C ARG A 28 -11.83 -0.43 5.84
N SER A 29 -11.72 0.32 6.94
CA SER A 29 -12.77 1.24 7.39
C SER A 29 -13.11 2.31 6.34
N CYS A 30 -12.09 2.86 5.66
CA CYS A 30 -12.28 3.78 4.54
C CYS A 30 -13.06 3.11 3.40
N VAL A 31 -12.64 1.92 2.97
CA VAL A 31 -13.29 1.17 1.88
C VAL A 31 -14.74 0.91 2.23
N ASP A 32 -15.01 0.44 3.46
CA ASP A 32 -16.34 0.13 3.95
C ASP A 32 -17.25 1.37 3.93
N THR A 33 -16.75 2.50 4.47
CA THR A 33 -17.46 3.78 4.48
C THR A 33 -17.76 4.28 3.07
N ARG A 34 -16.82 4.17 2.13
CA ARG A 34 -17.03 4.60 0.74
C ARG A 34 -18.10 3.76 0.06
N ILE A 35 -18.09 2.44 0.27
CA ILE A 35 -19.10 1.54 -0.28
C ILE A 35 -20.49 1.88 0.24
N GLU A 36 -20.64 2.07 1.56
CA GLU A 36 -21.92 2.40 2.19
C GLU A 36 -22.50 3.72 1.66
N ASN A 37 -21.63 4.67 1.30
CA ASN A 37 -22.00 5.96 0.71
C ASN A 37 -22.09 5.94 -0.82
N ASN A 38 -21.99 4.77 -1.48
CA ASN A 38 -21.95 4.63 -2.94
C ASN A 38 -20.89 5.54 -3.61
N ALA A 39 -19.73 5.65 -2.97
CA ALA A 39 -18.60 6.47 -3.39
C ALA A 39 -17.42 5.60 -3.89
N PRO A 40 -16.48 6.14 -4.69
CA PRO A 40 -15.35 5.37 -5.20
C PRO A 40 -14.39 4.91 -4.08
N ALA A 41 -14.31 3.59 -3.86
CA ALA A 41 -13.40 3.01 -2.86
C ALA A 41 -11.91 3.12 -3.25
N ALA A 42 -11.60 3.31 -4.53
CA ALA A 42 -10.23 3.49 -5.02
C ALA A 42 -9.52 4.70 -4.41
N GLU A 43 -10.26 5.71 -3.94
CA GLU A 43 -9.69 6.87 -3.24
C GLU A 43 -9.02 6.49 -1.92
N CYS A 44 -9.41 5.37 -1.29
CA CYS A 44 -8.78 4.89 -0.06
C CYS A 44 -7.32 4.45 -0.28
N VAL A 45 -6.99 3.93 -1.47
CA VAL A 45 -5.61 3.59 -1.85
C VAL A 45 -4.76 4.85 -1.93
N HIS A 46 -5.31 5.92 -2.52
CA HIS A 46 -4.61 7.20 -2.61
C HIS A 46 -4.37 7.83 -1.24
N ALA A 47 -5.39 7.81 -0.37
CA ALA A 47 -5.28 8.32 1.00
C ALA A 47 -4.21 7.56 1.79
N ALA A 48 -4.17 6.23 1.69
CA ALA A 48 -3.16 5.40 2.36
C ALA A 48 -1.73 5.62 1.84
N GLN A 49 -1.59 6.12 0.61
CA GLN A 49 -0.29 6.45 0.00
C GLN A 49 0.11 7.92 0.19
N ALA A 50 -0.70 8.74 0.86
CA ALA A 50 -0.48 10.19 0.97
C ALA A 50 0.88 10.55 1.57
N ALA A 51 1.37 9.75 2.53
CA ALA A 51 2.70 9.94 3.12
C ALA A 51 3.80 9.80 2.07
N CYS A 52 3.76 8.76 1.21
CA CYS A 52 4.73 8.58 0.13
C CYS A 52 4.66 9.69 -0.92
N LEU A 53 3.48 10.29 -1.11
CA LEU A 53 3.26 11.40 -2.03
C LEU A 53 3.77 12.75 -1.49
N SER A 54 4.07 12.84 -0.20
CA SER A 54 4.57 14.07 0.42
C SER A 54 6.09 14.26 0.28
N TYR A 55 6.82 13.24 -0.18
CA TYR A 55 8.23 13.37 -0.49
C TYR A 55 8.43 14.27 -1.72
N ASP A 56 9.45 15.13 -1.65
CA ASP A 56 9.87 15.90 -2.80
C ASP A 56 10.49 14.96 -3.85
N PRO A 57 9.95 14.90 -5.09
CA PRO A 57 10.42 13.97 -6.11
C PRO A 57 11.74 14.37 -6.77
N GLU A 58 12.29 15.55 -6.50
CA GLU A 58 13.60 16.00 -6.99
C GLU A 58 14.69 15.83 -5.92
N GLU A 59 14.33 15.96 -4.64
CA GLU A 59 15.30 15.88 -3.53
C GLU A 59 15.29 14.54 -2.80
N GLN A 60 14.16 13.82 -2.82
CA GLN A 60 13.91 12.65 -1.95
C GLN A 60 13.42 11.42 -2.73
N THR A 61 13.78 11.29 -4.00
CA THR A 61 13.36 10.21 -4.90
C THR A 61 13.59 8.81 -4.32
N ALA A 62 14.74 8.57 -3.70
CA ALA A 62 15.07 7.28 -3.09
C ALA A 62 14.14 6.94 -1.91
N SER A 63 13.89 7.91 -1.02
CA SER A 63 12.99 7.75 0.13
C SER A 63 11.55 7.54 -0.32
N ALA A 64 11.08 8.30 -1.31
CA ALA A 64 9.78 8.11 -1.92
C ALA A 64 9.62 6.71 -2.54
N THR A 65 10.66 6.25 -3.26
CA THR A 65 10.68 4.93 -3.89
C THR A 65 10.57 3.82 -2.84
N LEU A 66 11.38 3.90 -1.77
CA LEU A 66 11.34 2.93 -0.67
C LEU A 66 9.95 2.93 -0.01
N CYS A 67 9.37 4.09 0.26
CA CYS A 67 8.03 4.20 0.84
C CYS A 67 6.98 3.45 0.00
N PHE A 68 6.99 3.61 -1.32
CA PHE A 68 6.04 2.88 -2.18
C PHE A 68 6.28 1.37 -2.21
N VAL A 69 7.54 0.93 -2.13
CA VAL A 69 7.86 -0.51 -2.02
C VAL A 69 7.29 -1.08 -0.72
N GLU A 70 7.48 -0.40 0.40
CA GLU A 70 6.94 -0.81 1.70
C GLU A 70 5.41 -0.83 1.70
N VAL A 71 4.79 0.19 1.12
CA VAL A 71 3.33 0.24 0.97
C VAL A 71 2.80 -0.93 0.13
N LYS A 72 3.49 -1.30 -0.96
CA LYS A 72 3.14 -2.48 -1.77
C LYS A 72 3.19 -3.77 -0.93
N ASP A 73 4.17 -3.90 -0.04
CA ASP A 73 4.31 -5.07 0.83
C ASP A 73 3.22 -5.10 1.91
N GLY A 74 2.84 -3.93 2.45
CA GLY A 74 1.66 -3.77 3.28
C GLY A 74 0.37 -4.24 2.59
N TRP A 75 0.15 -3.85 1.32
CA TRP A 75 -0.98 -4.36 0.54
C TRP A 75 -0.95 -5.86 0.31
N SER A 76 0.25 -6.41 0.09
CA SER A 76 0.43 -7.85 -0.09
C SER A 76 0.04 -8.62 1.18
N THR A 77 0.35 -8.08 2.35
CA THR A 77 -0.11 -8.60 3.65
C THR A 77 -1.64 -8.52 3.75
N GLY A 78 -2.23 -7.36 3.46
CA GLY A 78 -3.69 -7.21 3.47
C GLY A 78 -4.44 -8.15 2.52
N ILE A 79 -3.84 -8.47 1.35
CA ILE A 79 -4.37 -9.47 0.41
C ILE A 79 -4.35 -10.86 1.02
N GLN A 80 -3.25 -11.25 1.67
CA GLN A 80 -3.15 -12.56 2.33
C GLN A 80 -4.20 -12.68 3.43
N ASP A 81 -4.34 -11.66 4.28
CA ASP A 81 -5.34 -11.65 5.36
C ASP A 81 -6.77 -11.75 4.80
N GLN A 82 -7.04 -11.02 3.72
CA GLN A 82 -8.36 -11.06 3.09
C GLN A 82 -8.65 -12.43 2.45
N MET A 83 -7.67 -13.05 1.82
CA MET A 83 -7.81 -14.40 1.27
C MET A 83 -8.01 -15.46 2.36
N GLN A 84 -7.32 -15.33 3.50
CA GLN A 84 -7.55 -16.20 4.67
C GLN A 84 -8.98 -16.06 5.19
N LYS A 85 -9.48 -14.83 5.29
CA LYS A 85 -10.88 -14.56 5.66
C LYS A 85 -11.86 -15.21 4.69
N ILE A 86 -11.67 -15.03 3.39
CA ILE A 86 -12.51 -15.65 2.36
C ILE A 86 -12.49 -17.18 2.49
N SER A 87 -11.32 -17.77 2.68
CA SER A 87 -11.17 -19.23 2.84
C SER A 87 -11.85 -19.77 4.10
N ALA A 88 -12.02 -18.95 5.14
CA ALA A 88 -12.68 -19.34 6.38
C ALA A 88 -14.21 -19.21 6.31
N GLU A 89 -14.71 -18.31 5.47
CA GLU A 89 -16.13 -17.92 5.40
C GLU A 89 -16.87 -18.51 4.19
N ALA A 90 -16.19 -18.81 3.10
CA ALA A 90 -16.81 -19.21 1.83
C ALA A 90 -16.51 -20.68 1.43
N GLU A 91 -17.33 -21.21 0.52
CA GLU A 91 -17.10 -22.54 -0.06
C GLU A 91 -15.76 -22.63 -0.82
N GLU A 92 -15.21 -23.84 -0.94
CA GLU A 92 -13.93 -24.09 -1.63
C GLU A 92 -13.94 -23.56 -3.07
N GLN A 93 -15.04 -23.73 -3.79
CA GLN A 93 -15.18 -23.22 -5.15
C GLN A 93 -15.08 -21.70 -5.22
N ILE A 94 -15.70 -20.98 -4.28
CA ILE A 94 -15.66 -19.52 -4.21
C ILE A 94 -14.25 -19.03 -3.87
N THR A 95 -13.60 -19.69 -2.92
CA THR A 95 -12.20 -19.40 -2.54
C THR A 95 -11.25 -19.59 -3.73
N ALA A 96 -11.45 -20.65 -4.51
CA ALA A 96 -10.67 -20.91 -5.71
C ALA A 96 -10.89 -19.83 -6.79
N ILE A 97 -12.14 -19.42 -7.02
CA ILE A 97 -12.47 -18.34 -7.96
C ILE A 97 -11.79 -17.03 -7.53
N ALA A 98 -11.95 -16.62 -6.26
CA ALA A 98 -11.33 -15.40 -5.73
C ALA A 98 -9.80 -15.41 -5.89
N SER A 99 -9.16 -16.56 -5.62
CA SER A 99 -7.71 -16.75 -5.80
C SER A 99 -7.27 -16.59 -7.26
N ILE A 100 -8.04 -17.15 -8.20
CA ILE A 100 -7.75 -17.08 -9.63
C ILE A 100 -7.92 -15.63 -10.13
N GLU A 101 -9.04 -14.99 -9.82
CA GLU A 101 -9.31 -13.61 -10.23
C GLU A 101 -8.23 -12.66 -9.70
N LEU A 102 -7.94 -12.73 -8.40
CA LEU A 102 -6.89 -11.93 -7.77
C LEU A 102 -5.53 -12.11 -8.46
N LYS A 103 -5.12 -13.35 -8.74
CA LYS A 103 -3.85 -13.65 -9.40
C LYS A 103 -3.75 -12.99 -10.77
N TYR A 104 -4.79 -13.13 -11.60
CA TYR A 104 -4.76 -12.61 -12.96
C TYR A 104 -4.94 -11.09 -13.00
N ASP A 105 -5.72 -10.51 -12.10
CA ASP A 105 -5.82 -9.06 -11.96
C ASP A 105 -4.48 -8.42 -11.57
N LEU A 106 -3.81 -8.99 -10.56
CA LEU A 106 -2.48 -8.53 -10.15
C LEU A 106 -1.47 -8.64 -11.29
N LEU A 107 -1.42 -9.80 -11.96
CA LEU A 107 -0.50 -10.01 -13.08
C LEU A 107 -0.75 -9.01 -14.21
N ALA A 108 -2.01 -8.79 -14.58
CA ALA A 108 -2.36 -7.86 -15.64
C ALA A 108 -1.96 -6.42 -15.30
N ASN A 109 -2.21 -5.97 -14.06
CA ASN A 109 -1.88 -4.63 -13.63
C ASN A 109 -0.37 -4.42 -13.49
N LEU A 110 0.36 -5.38 -12.92
CA LEU A 110 1.82 -5.31 -12.81
C LEU A 110 2.51 -5.31 -14.18
N LEU A 111 1.97 -6.08 -15.14
CA LEU A 111 2.45 -6.04 -16.52
C LEU A 111 2.28 -4.66 -17.16
N GLN A 112 1.23 -3.89 -16.81
CA GLN A 112 1.11 -2.51 -17.27
C GLN A 112 2.15 -1.59 -16.61
N CYS A 113 2.48 -1.81 -15.35
CA CYS A 113 3.57 -1.09 -14.68
C CYS A 113 4.92 -1.35 -15.37
N ASP A 114 5.22 -2.60 -15.70
CA ASP A 114 6.42 -2.98 -16.45
C ASP A 114 6.45 -2.36 -17.84
N ARG A 115 5.32 -2.40 -18.56
CA ARG A 115 5.19 -1.75 -19.86
C ARG A 115 5.48 -0.25 -19.77
N MET A 116 4.95 0.45 -18.76
CA MET A 116 5.21 1.88 -18.57
C MET A 116 6.69 2.15 -18.26
N HIS A 117 7.30 1.33 -17.40
CA HIS A 117 8.72 1.42 -17.09
C HIS A 117 9.59 1.25 -18.34
N ASP A 118 9.32 0.23 -19.16
CA ASP A 118 10.10 -0.04 -20.37
C ASP A 118 9.93 1.05 -21.42
N LEU A 119 8.74 1.62 -21.55
CA LEU A 119 8.51 2.78 -22.42
C LEU A 119 9.25 4.04 -21.89
N ALA A 120 9.25 4.27 -20.59
CA ALA A 120 9.92 5.43 -19.98
C ALA A 120 11.45 5.38 -20.14
N ARG A 121 12.04 4.19 -20.23
CA ARG A 121 13.48 4.03 -20.51
C ARG A 121 13.89 4.46 -21.91
N LEU A 122 12.94 4.73 -22.79
CA LEU A 122 13.17 5.24 -24.15
C LEU A 122 13.10 6.77 -24.23
N THR A 123 12.87 7.45 -23.10
CA THR A 123 12.82 8.91 -23.00
C THR A 123 14.03 9.46 -22.24
N GLU A 124 14.20 10.79 -22.22
CA GLU A 124 15.26 11.48 -21.46
C GLU A 124 14.98 11.56 -19.94
N THR A 125 14.11 10.69 -19.41
CA THR A 125 13.72 10.71 -18.00
C THR A 125 14.82 10.09 -17.13
N PRO A 126 15.21 10.72 -16.00
CA PRO A 126 16.19 10.13 -15.10
C PRO A 126 15.77 8.74 -14.60
N GLY A 127 16.72 7.81 -14.52
CA GLY A 127 16.44 6.42 -14.12
C GLY A 127 15.82 6.28 -12.72
N GLU A 128 16.19 7.15 -11.79
CA GLU A 128 15.59 7.21 -10.45
C GLU A 128 14.12 7.64 -10.47
N THR A 129 13.75 8.58 -11.35
CA THR A 129 12.36 8.99 -11.55
C THR A 129 11.54 7.86 -12.16
N ILE A 130 12.12 7.11 -13.11
CA ILE A 130 11.48 5.92 -13.71
C ILE A 130 11.26 4.84 -12.63
N ALA A 131 12.23 4.61 -11.76
CA ALA A 131 12.13 3.66 -10.66
C ALA A 131 11.02 4.06 -9.66
N LEU A 132 10.95 5.35 -9.29
CA LEU A 132 9.88 5.88 -8.44
C LEU A 132 8.50 5.70 -9.08
N GLN A 133 8.37 6.01 -10.37
CA GLN A 133 7.12 5.82 -11.12
C GLN A 133 6.67 4.36 -11.14
N LYS A 134 7.61 3.43 -11.35
CA LYS A 134 7.33 2.00 -11.30
C LYS A 134 6.88 1.56 -9.91
N ALA A 135 7.61 1.92 -8.86
CA ALA A 135 7.26 1.57 -7.48
C ALA A 135 5.86 2.09 -7.10
N ARG A 136 5.54 3.34 -7.45
CA ARG A 136 4.21 3.92 -7.25
C ARG A 136 3.12 3.17 -8.02
N CYS A 137 3.38 2.80 -9.26
CA CYS A 137 2.43 2.03 -10.06
C CYS A 137 2.13 0.67 -9.41
N GLU A 138 3.16 -0.07 -9.04
CA GLU A 138 3.00 -1.40 -8.43
C GLU A 138 2.25 -1.30 -7.09
N ALA A 139 2.62 -0.36 -6.24
CA ALA A 139 1.92 -0.12 -4.97
C ALA A 139 0.42 0.19 -5.19
N THR A 140 0.10 1.02 -6.19
CA THR A 140 -1.28 1.36 -6.53
C THR A 140 -2.03 0.15 -7.10
N ALA A 141 -1.41 -0.61 -8.01
CA ALA A 141 -1.98 -1.82 -8.58
C ALA A 141 -2.34 -2.86 -7.51
N THR A 142 -1.42 -3.10 -6.56
CA THR A 142 -1.64 -4.04 -5.46
C THR A 142 -2.73 -3.54 -4.50
N GLY A 143 -2.74 -2.25 -4.14
CA GLY A 143 -3.79 -1.66 -3.29
C GLY A 143 -5.18 -1.71 -3.93
N LEU A 144 -5.28 -1.48 -5.24
CA LEU A 144 -6.54 -1.62 -5.98
C LEU A 144 -7.01 -3.07 -6.06
N ALA A 145 -6.10 -4.03 -6.21
CA ALA A 145 -6.45 -5.45 -6.17
C ALA A 145 -7.03 -5.86 -4.81
N LEU A 146 -6.43 -5.39 -3.70
CA LEU A 146 -7.00 -5.58 -2.36
C LEU A 146 -8.39 -4.95 -2.23
N THR A 147 -8.55 -3.71 -2.72
CA THR A 147 -9.85 -3.01 -2.70
C THR A 147 -10.92 -3.82 -3.42
N LYS A 148 -10.60 -4.34 -4.63
CA LYS A 148 -11.49 -5.20 -5.40
C LYS A 148 -11.84 -6.48 -4.65
N LEU A 149 -10.85 -7.13 -4.03
CA LEU A 149 -11.05 -8.34 -3.26
C LEU A 149 -12.00 -8.14 -2.07
N ILE A 150 -11.86 -7.02 -1.33
CA ILE A 150 -12.78 -6.63 -0.24
C ILE A 150 -14.20 -6.40 -0.78
N LEU A 151 -14.32 -5.71 -1.93
CA LEU A 151 -15.61 -5.45 -2.56
C LEU A 151 -16.32 -6.76 -2.98
N GLN A 152 -15.58 -7.68 -3.58
CA GLN A 152 -16.09 -8.96 -4.03
C GLN A 152 -16.45 -9.87 -2.86
N SER A 153 -15.66 -9.84 -1.77
CA SER A 153 -15.90 -10.72 -0.62
C SER A 153 -17.23 -10.45 0.09
N ARG A 154 -17.76 -9.23 -0.02
CA ARG A 154 -19.08 -8.86 0.54
C ARG A 154 -20.25 -9.52 -0.16
N ARG A 155 -20.03 -10.05 -1.36
CA ARG A 155 -21.06 -10.71 -2.18
C ARG A 155 -20.92 -12.24 -2.15
N LEU A 156 -20.02 -12.76 -1.33
CA LEU A 156 -19.89 -14.20 -1.17
C LEU A 156 -21.13 -14.73 -0.42
N PRO A 157 -21.72 -15.84 -0.89
CA PRO A 157 -22.85 -16.50 -0.24
C PRO A 157 -22.48 -17.13 1.10
#